data_AF-A0A8T2QUA2-F1
#
_entry.id   AF-A0A8T2QUA2-F1
#
_cell.length_a   1.000
_cell.length_b   1.000
_cell.length_c   1.000
_cell.angle_alpha   90.00
_cell.angle_beta   90.00
_cell.angle_gamma   90.00
#
_symmetry.space_group_name_H-M   'P 1'
#
loop_
_entity.id
_entity.type
_entity.pdbx_description
1 polymer ?
#
loop_
_entity_poly.entity_id
_entity_poly.type
_entity_poly.pdbx_seq_one_letter_code
_entity_poly.pdbx_strand_id
1 'polypeptide(L)'
;MAGELKEGSVRQVCVVSGLPAETSTEILEKFDEENHILGYRVLGGEHRLQNYSAITTLHSDLIDDKPATLVIESYIVDVPEGNTHEDTKFYVETLIKCNLKSLSDSCERLVS
;
A
#
# COMPACT_ATOMS: atom_id res chain seq x y z
N MET A 1 23.06 5.25 11.81
CA MET A 1 22.10 4.21 12.21
C MET A 1 20.76 4.62 11.61
N ALA A 2 20.24 3.87 10.65
CA ALA A 2 18.84 4.06 10.28
C ALA A 2 18.00 3.72 11.52
N GLY A 3 17.08 4.60 11.92
CA GLY A 3 16.26 4.36 13.10
C GLY A 3 15.49 3.06 12.97
N GLU A 4 15.26 2.38 14.10
CA GLU A 4 14.38 1.20 14.14
C GLU A 4 13.01 1.57 13.57
N LEU A 5 12.51 0.72 12.67
CA LEU A 5 11.17 0.86 12.11
C LEU A 5 10.14 0.64 13.23
N LYS A 6 9.32 1.66 13.48
CA LYS A 6 8.26 1.62 14.49
C LYS A 6 7.08 2.47 14.09
N GLU A 7 5.92 2.23 14.69
CA GLU A 7 4.75 3.09 14.55
C GLU A 7 5.12 4.55 14.82
N GLY A 8 4.64 5.46 13.96
CA GLY A 8 5.03 6.86 13.91
C GLY A 8 6.23 7.18 13.02
N SER A 9 6.94 6.18 12.49
CA SER A 9 8.02 6.40 11.51
C SER A 9 7.45 7.00 10.22
N VAL A 10 8.17 7.98 9.66
CA VAL A 10 7.75 8.69 8.45
C VAL A 10 8.70 8.37 7.29
N ARG A 11 8.14 8.18 6.10
CA ARG A 11 8.90 8.08 4.85
C ARG A 11 8.42 9.11 3.83
N GLN A 12 9.32 9.49 2.93
CA GLN A 12 8.98 10.28 1.74
C GLN A 12 9.21 9.40 0.51
N VAL A 13 8.18 9.24 -0.30
CA VAL A 13 8.16 8.42 -1.51
C VAL A 13 8.06 9.35 -2.71
N CYS A 14 8.84 9.08 -3.75
CA CYS A 14 8.70 9.75 -5.04
C CYS A 14 7.93 8.81 -5.98
N VAL A 15 6.71 9.19 -6.36
CA VAL A 15 5.85 8.41 -7.25
C VAL A 15 6.24 8.72 -8.69
N VAL A 16 6.50 7.66 -9.46
CA VAL A 16 6.82 7.76 -10.88
C VAL A 16 5.55 7.46 -11.68
N SER A 17 4.68 8.45 -11.82
CA SER A 17 3.40 8.34 -12.55
C SER A 17 3.50 8.71 -14.05
N GLY A 18 4.68 9.16 -14.50
CA GLY A 18 4.87 9.72 -15.85
C GLY A 18 4.47 11.20 -15.98
N LEU A 19 3.98 11.82 -14.89
CA LEU A 19 3.80 13.26 -14.75
C LEU A 19 4.94 13.87 -13.90
N PRO A 20 5.23 15.17 -14.02
CA PRO A 20 6.25 15.82 -13.21
C PRO A 20 5.86 15.80 -11.71
N ALA A 21 6.74 15.21 -10.90
CA ALA A 21 6.77 15.24 -9.43
C ALA A 21 5.45 14.90 -8.72
N GLU A 22 5.33 13.64 -8.27
CA GLU A 22 4.31 13.24 -7.30
C GLU A 22 5.02 12.70 -6.04
N THR A 23 5.41 13.58 -5.11
CA THR A 23 5.90 13.11 -3.81
C THR A 23 4.74 12.69 -2.89
N SER A 24 4.95 11.70 -2.02
CA SER A 24 4.03 11.25 -0.97
C SER A 24 4.79 11.18 0.36
N THR A 25 4.28 11.85 1.38
CA THR A 25 4.81 11.76 2.75
C THR A 25 3.88 10.88 3.56
N GLU A 26 4.41 9.80 4.13
CA GLU A 26 3.62 8.72 4.71
C GLU A 26 4.10 8.39 6.11
N ILE A 27 3.16 8.07 7.00
CA ILE A 27 3.43 7.63 8.36
C ILE A 27 3.00 6.18 8.55
N LEU A 28 3.83 5.40 9.23
CA LEU A 28 3.50 4.05 9.67
C LEU A 28 2.55 4.14 10.86
N GLU A 29 1.33 3.66 10.71
CA GLU A 29 0.30 3.71 11.78
C GLU A 29 0.12 2.37 12.49
N LYS A 30 0.43 1.26 11.82
CA LYS A 30 0.36 -0.09 12.40
C LYS A 30 1.53 -0.92 11.91
N PHE A 31 2.26 -1.54 12.84
CA PHE A 31 3.32 -2.51 12.52
C PHE A 31 3.28 -3.67 13.50
N ASP A 32 2.65 -4.76 13.08
CA ASP A 32 2.41 -5.95 13.90
C ASP A 32 3.04 -7.15 13.23
N GLU A 33 4.27 -7.48 13.64
CA GLU A 33 5.03 -8.57 13.03
C GLU A 33 4.43 -9.95 13.36
N GLU A 34 3.85 -10.10 14.55
CA GLU A 34 3.26 -11.35 15.02
C GLU A 34 1.98 -11.70 14.24
N ASN A 35 1.12 -10.71 14.00
CA ASN A 35 -0.12 -10.89 13.25
C ASN A 35 0.01 -10.55 11.76
N HIS A 36 1.23 -10.23 11.29
CA HIS A 36 1.54 -9.84 9.92
C HIS A 36 0.66 -8.71 9.36
N ILE A 37 0.56 -7.61 10.13
CA ILE A 37 -0.24 -6.43 9.78
C ILE A 37 0.68 -5.23 9.56
N LEU A 38 0.52 -4.56 8.42
CA LEU A 38 1.14 -3.29 8.09
C LEU A 38 0.04 -2.27 7.79
N GLY A 39 0.06 -1.12 8.44
CA GLY A 39 -0.86 -0.02 8.15
C GLY A 39 -0.13 1.31 8.05
N TYR A 40 -0.49 2.12 7.08
CA TYR A 40 0.10 3.44 6.87
C TYR A 40 -0.94 4.45 6.39
N ARG A 41 -0.65 5.73 6.62
CA ARG A 41 -1.46 6.85 6.15
C ARG A 41 -0.61 7.87 5.42
N VAL A 42 -1.17 8.44 4.36
CA VAL A 42 -0.58 9.58 3.67
C VAL A 42 -0.88 10.85 4.46
N LEU A 43 0.19 11.58 4.83
CA LEU A 43 0.12 12.87 5.50
C LEU A 43 -0.01 14.04 4.52
N GLY A 44 0.47 13.88 3.29
CA GLY A 44 0.44 14.90 2.26
C GLY A 44 1.37 14.54 1.09
N GLY A 45 1.35 15.36 0.05
CA GLY A 45 2.08 15.07 -1.18
C GLY A 45 1.57 15.89 -2.35
N GLU A 46 2.13 15.64 -3.53
CA GLU A 46 1.75 16.29 -4.80
C GLU A 46 0.68 15.48 -5.57
N HIS A 47 0.18 14.39 -5.00
CA HIS A 47 -0.90 13.57 -5.55
C HIS A 47 -2.26 13.88 -4.89
N ARG A 48 -3.36 13.38 -5.48
CA ARG A 48 -4.74 13.69 -5.05
C ARG A 48 -5.31 12.76 -3.96
N LEU A 49 -4.49 11.94 -3.31
CA LEU A 49 -4.97 10.92 -2.35
C LEU A 49 -5.10 11.49 -0.93
N GLN A 50 -6.05 12.41 -0.75
CA GLN A 50 -6.28 13.04 0.55
C GLN A 50 -6.82 12.02 1.57
N ASN A 51 -6.27 12.08 2.79
CA ASN A 51 -6.62 11.20 3.90
C ASN A 51 -6.57 9.70 3.57
N TYR A 52 -5.73 9.32 2.59
CA TYR A 52 -5.54 7.92 2.23
C TYR A 52 -4.90 7.16 3.39
N SER A 53 -5.56 6.11 3.84
CA SER A 53 -5.05 5.17 4.84
C SER A 53 -5.27 3.76 4.34
N ALA A 54 -4.25 2.92 4.44
CA ALA A 54 -4.31 1.53 4.02
C ALA A 54 -3.82 0.58 5.11
N ILE A 55 -4.39 -0.61 5.12
CA ILE A 55 -3.97 -1.75 5.93
C ILE A 55 -3.79 -2.95 5.02
N THR A 56 -2.59 -3.53 5.07
CA THR A 56 -2.22 -4.78 4.42
C THR A 56 -2.06 -5.86 5.48
N THR A 57 -2.69 -7.01 5.26
CA THR A 57 -2.61 -8.20 6.13
C THR A 57 -2.23 -9.43 5.33
N LEU A 58 -1.42 -10.31 5.92
CA LEU A 58 -0.98 -11.55 5.29
C LEU A 58 -1.56 -12.74 6.06
N HIS A 59 -2.10 -13.71 5.32
CA HIS A 59 -2.71 -14.91 5.88
C HIS A 59 -2.14 -16.15 5.20
N SER A 60 -1.88 -17.21 5.96
CA SER A 60 -1.56 -18.51 5.38
C SER A 60 -2.80 -19.11 4.71
N ASP A 61 -2.64 -19.63 3.50
CA ASP A 61 -3.73 -20.24 2.74
C ASP A 61 -3.23 -21.43 1.90
N LEU A 62 -4.15 -22.14 1.25
CA LEU A 62 -3.86 -23.23 0.32
C LEU A 62 -4.46 -22.95 -1.06
N ILE A 63 -3.64 -23.00 -2.11
CA ILE A 63 -4.09 -22.97 -3.51
C ILE A 63 -3.69 -24.29 -4.16
N ASP A 64 -4.68 -25.06 -4.62
CA ASP A 64 -4.49 -26.41 -5.18
C ASP A 64 -3.65 -27.33 -4.26
N ASP A 65 -4.00 -27.35 -2.96
CA ASP A 65 -3.30 -28.08 -1.88
C ASP A 65 -1.83 -27.67 -1.65
N LYS A 66 -1.38 -26.55 -2.24
CA LYS A 66 -0.03 -26.01 -2.03
C LYS A 66 -0.07 -24.82 -1.07
N PRO A 67 0.92 -24.69 -0.16
CA PRO A 67 1.07 -23.52 0.68
C PRO A 67 1.10 -22.23 -0.14
N ALA A 68 0.25 -21.29 0.23
CA ALA A 68 0.14 -19.97 -0.38
C ALA A 68 0.02 -18.89 0.70
N THR A 69 0.15 -17.64 0.28
CA THR A 69 -0.11 -16.47 1.14
C THR A 69 -1.20 -15.64 0.52
N LEU A 70 -2.30 -15.47 1.25
CA LEU A 70 -3.36 -14.53 0.90
C LEU A 70 -2.98 -13.15 1.44
N VAL A 71 -2.77 -12.20 0.53
CA VAL A 71 -2.50 -10.80 0.87
C VAL A 71 -3.79 -10.00 0.66
N ILE A 72 -4.24 -9.31 1.70
CA ILE A 72 -5.42 -8.45 1.66
C ILE A 72 -4.99 -7.03 1.96
N GLU A 73 -5.26 -6.11 1.03
CA GLU A 73 -5.08 -4.68 1.22
C GLU A 73 -6.43 -3.96 1.17
N SER A 74 -6.75 -3.25 2.24
CA SER A 74 -7.94 -2.42 2.38
C SER A 74 -7.55 -0.96 2.57
N TYR A 75 -8.40 -0.05 2.12
CA TYR A 75 -8.11 1.38 2.17
C TYR A 75 -9.36 2.21 2.46
N ILE A 76 -9.12 3.41 2.96
CA ILE A 76 -10.06 4.52 2.95
C ILE A 76 -9.37 5.73 2.31
N VAL A 77 -10.13 6.52 1.55
CA VAL A 77 -9.62 7.72 0.87
C VAL A 77 -10.78 8.67 0.63
N ASP A 78 -10.50 9.97 0.66
CA ASP A 78 -11.49 10.96 0.26
C ASP A 78 -11.63 11.01 -1.26
N VAL A 79 -12.83 11.35 -1.74
CA VAL A 79 -13.07 11.65 -3.15
C VAL A 79 -12.67 13.11 -3.40
N PRO A 80 -11.64 13.40 -4.21
CA PRO A 80 -11.19 14.77 -4.46
C PRO A 80 -12.26 15.60 -5.16
N GLU A 81 -12.27 16.91 -4.92
CA GLU A 81 -13.15 17.82 -5.65
C GLU A 81 -12.92 17.70 -7.17
N GLY A 82 -14.02 17.56 -7.92
CA GLY A 82 -13.98 17.37 -9.37
C GLY A 82 -13.78 15.92 -9.84
N ASN A 83 -13.64 14.95 -8.92
CA ASN A 83 -13.63 13.52 -9.24
C ASN A 83 -14.93 12.83 -8.81
N THR A 84 -15.31 11.77 -9.52
CA THR A 84 -16.37 10.88 -9.06
C THR A 84 -15.82 9.83 -8.09
N HIS A 85 -16.71 9.20 -7.33
CA HIS A 85 -16.34 8.06 -6.49
C HIS A 85 -15.76 6.92 -7.34
N GLU A 86 -16.37 6.64 -8.50
CA GLU A 86 -15.94 5.58 -9.41
C GLU A 86 -14.54 5.83 -9.98
N ASP A 87 -14.24 7.06 -10.39
CA ASP A 87 -12.91 7.42 -10.91
C ASP A 87 -11.84 7.27 -9.83
N THR A 88 -12.13 7.74 -8.61
CA THR A 88 -11.22 7.66 -7.46
C THR A 88 -10.96 6.20 -7.08
N LYS A 89 -12.03 5.41 -6.98
CA LYS A 89 -11.96 3.98 -6.70
C LYS A 89 -11.14 3.25 -7.77
N PHE A 90 -11.43 3.50 -9.05
CA PHE A 90 -10.73 2.87 -10.16
C PHE A 90 -9.22 3.17 -10.12
N TYR A 91 -8.85 4.43 -9.88
CA TYR A 91 -7.45 4.84 -9.77
C TYR A 91 -6.73 4.12 -8.62
N VAL A 92 -7.31 4.15 -7.42
CA VAL A 92 -6.71 3.52 -6.23
C VAL A 92 -6.63 2.01 -6.37
N GLU A 93 -7.71 1.35 -6.81
CA GLU A 93 -7.69 -0.10 -7.01
C GLU A 93 -6.68 -0.53 -8.07
N THR A 94 -6.47 0.28 -9.11
CA THR A 94 -5.45 0.00 -10.13
C THR A 94 -4.05 0.03 -9.53
N LEU A 95 -3.74 1.03 -8.70
CA LEU A 95 -2.46 1.10 -7.98
C LEU A 95 -2.25 -0.10 -7.06
N ILE A 96 -3.23 -0.44 -6.23
CA ILE A 96 -3.16 -1.58 -5.31
C ILE A 96 -2.96 -2.88 -6.09
N LYS A 97 -3.74 -3.11 -7.17
CA LYS A 97 -3.61 -4.31 -8.01
C LYS A 97 -2.21 -4.42 -8.63
N CYS A 98 -1.65 -3.31 -9.12
CA CYS A 98 -0.28 -3.28 -9.64
C CYS A 98 0.75 -3.61 -8.56
N ASN A 99 0.62 -3.04 -7.36
CA ASN A 99 1.52 -3.29 -6.24
C ASN A 99 1.47 -4.75 -5.78
N LEU A 100 0.27 -5.31 -5.59
CA LEU A 100 0.10 -6.69 -5.16
C LEU A 100 0.59 -7.69 -6.22
N LYS A 101 0.41 -7.39 -7.50
CA LYS A 101 0.99 -8.19 -8.59
C LYS A 101 2.52 -8.17 -8.53
N SER A 102 3.12 -6.99 -8.39
CA SER A 102 4.58 -6.84 -8.27
C SER A 102 5.14 -7.54 -7.03
N LEU A 103 4.40 -7.51 -5.92
CA LEU A 103 4.72 -8.23 -4.69
C LEU A 103 4.72 -9.74 -4.94
N SER A 104 3.66 -10.30 -5.54
CA SER A 104 3.58 -11.73 -5.90
C SER A 104 4.77 -12.14 -6.77
N ASP A 105 4.98 -11.42 -7.87
CA ASP A 105 6.05 -11.72 -8.82
C ASP A 105 7.44 -11.68 -8.13
N SER A 106 7.64 -10.77 -7.16
CA SER A 106 8.90 -10.65 -6.44
C SER A 106 9.09 -11.73 -5.38
N CYS A 107 8.05 -12.08 -4.63
CA CYS A 107 8.08 -13.16 -3.65
C CYS A 107 8.29 -14.53 -4.30
N GLU A 108 7.63 -14.79 -5.43
CA GLU A 108 7.81 -16.03 -6.20
C GLU A 108 9.25 -16.22 -6.68
N ARG A 109 9.94 -15.13 -7.06
CA ARG A 109 11.36 -15.16 -7.43
C ARG A 109 12.31 -15.36 -6.24
N LEU A 110 11.90 -15.04 -5.02
CA LEU A 110 12.72 -15.25 -3.82
C LEU A 110 12.69 -16.69 -3.33
N VAL A 111 11.63 -17.43 -3.67
CA VAL A 111 11.46 -18.85 -3.30
C VAL A 111 11.85 -19.81 -4.42
N SER A 112 12.13 -19.31 -5.63
CA SER A 112 12.66 -20.06 -6.78
C SER A 112 14.17 -20.27 -6.69
#